data_AF-A0A1I5CZI8-F1
#
_entry.id   AF-A0A1I5CZI8-F1
#
_cell.length_a   1.000
_cell.length_b   1.000
_cell.length_c   1.000
_cell.angle_alpha   90.00
_cell.angle_beta   90.00
_cell.angle_gamma   90.00
#
_symmetry.space_group_name_H-M   'P 1'
#
loop_
_entity.id
_entity.type
_entity.pdbx_description
1 polymer ?
#
loop_
_entity_poly.entity_id
_entity_poly.type
_entity_poly.pdbx_seq_one_letter_code
_entity_poly.pdbx_strand_id
1 'polypeptide(L)'
;MIEKLKYALFSIPDYDIYRKYFQTKDDITIYYKNVIVNATNHEVSVFYDSEEHFVTKGLKYLDRNNTIKSFNDIPSAIDYMNYLSSVTSDIRYTLYHYFLFKLKDVGINYNYFSFGLAGSYPNYSEDNLSIRCDFGDLSIMDKKVKYNGLIIFNNDGSCRFSFYPEEPAWNEEKICPKTDIDKIIEYILNLDVDSYKDIPLIES
;
A
#
# COMPACT_ATOMS: atom_id res chain seq x y z
N MET A 1 -11.23 21.46 15.11
CA MET A 1 -10.67 20.16 14.68
C MET A 1 -9.67 19.65 15.72
N ILE A 2 -8.64 20.43 16.03
CA ILE A 2 -7.56 20.14 17.00
C ILE A 2 -8.04 19.48 18.31
N GLU A 3 -8.95 20.11 19.06
CA GLU A 3 -9.40 19.54 20.35
C GLU A 3 -10.13 18.20 20.23
N LYS A 4 -10.93 18.03 19.18
CA LYS A 4 -11.60 16.76 18.90
C LYS A 4 -10.59 15.68 18.50
N LEU A 5 -9.56 16.04 17.74
CA LEU A 5 -8.50 15.12 17.34
C LEU A 5 -7.68 14.66 18.53
N LYS A 6 -7.31 15.58 19.44
CA LYS A 6 -6.66 15.23 20.71
C LYS A 6 -7.48 14.23 21.50
N TYR A 7 -8.78 14.48 21.65
CA TYR A 7 -9.67 13.57 22.35
C TYR A 7 -9.68 12.17 21.70
N ALA A 8 -9.77 12.10 20.38
CA ALA A 8 -9.74 10.82 19.66
C ALA A 8 -8.40 10.10 19.84
N LEU A 9 -7.28 10.79 19.63
CA LEU A 9 -5.94 10.21 19.71
C LEU A 9 -5.55 9.81 21.14
N PHE A 10 -5.84 10.65 22.14
CA PHE A 10 -5.57 10.34 23.54
C PHE A 10 -6.59 9.36 24.14
N SER A 11 -7.65 8.99 23.42
CA SER A 11 -8.49 7.86 23.83
C SER A 11 -7.93 6.52 23.37
N ILE A 12 -6.95 6.50 22.46
CA ILE A 12 -6.26 5.28 22.05
C ILE A 12 -5.36 4.85 23.23
N PRO A 13 -5.53 3.63 23.77
CA PRO A 13 -4.75 3.14 24.90
C PRO A 13 -3.34 2.71 24.44
N ASP A 14 -2.58 3.67 23.91
CA ASP A 14 -1.23 3.46 23.39
C ASP A 14 -0.28 4.53 23.96
N TYR A 15 0.75 4.06 24.66
CA TYR A 15 1.67 4.89 25.43
C TYR A 15 2.51 5.84 24.57
N ASP A 16 2.72 5.51 23.28
CA ASP A 16 3.58 6.28 22.39
C ASP A 16 2.99 7.65 21.99
N ILE A 17 1.67 7.75 21.90
CA ILE A 17 0.97 8.99 21.51
C ILE A 17 1.24 10.12 22.54
N TYR A 18 1.38 9.76 23.81
CA TYR A 18 1.48 10.72 24.91
C TYR A 18 2.85 11.40 25.02
N ARG A 19 3.90 10.85 24.39
CA ARG A 19 5.28 11.35 24.56
C ARG A 19 5.77 12.27 23.45
N LYS A 20 5.10 12.30 22.29
CA LYS A 20 5.64 12.97 21.09
C LYS A 20 4.57 13.77 20.37
N TYR A 21 4.22 14.93 20.92
CA TYR A 21 3.41 15.91 20.22
C TYR A 21 3.96 17.33 20.38
N PHE A 22 3.69 18.15 19.37
CA PHE A 22 3.98 19.59 19.34
C PHE A 22 2.70 20.31 19.00
N GLN A 23 2.42 21.40 19.67
CA GLN A 23 1.20 22.17 19.44
C GLN A 23 1.53 23.65 19.39
N THR A 24 1.01 24.36 18.39
CA THR A 24 0.90 25.82 18.40
C THR A 24 -0.55 26.24 18.57
N LYS A 25 -0.84 27.54 18.41
CA LYS A 25 -2.22 28.04 18.45
C LYS A 25 -3.05 27.50 17.29
N ASP A 26 -2.42 27.27 16.14
CA ASP A 26 -3.11 27.02 14.87
C ASP A 26 -2.96 25.58 14.38
N ASP A 27 -2.06 24.80 14.98
CA ASP A 27 -1.80 23.41 14.61
C ASP A 27 -1.43 22.49 15.79
N ILE A 28 -1.51 21.19 15.53
CA ILE A 28 -0.95 20.14 16.37
C ILE A 28 -0.30 19.08 15.48
N THR A 29 0.91 18.65 15.84
CA THR A 29 1.61 17.52 15.21
C THR A 29 1.82 16.44 16.25
N ILE A 30 1.40 15.22 15.94
CA ILE A 30 1.50 14.04 16.81
C ILE A 30 2.26 12.96 16.04
N TYR A 31 3.19 12.31 16.73
CA TYR A 31 3.95 11.18 16.19
C TYR A 31 3.46 9.89 16.82
N TYR A 32 2.94 8.99 16.00
CA TYR A 32 2.43 7.69 16.40
C TYR A 32 3.19 6.59 15.66
N LYS A 33 4.05 5.84 16.36
CA LYS A 33 5.02 4.91 15.75
C LYS A 33 5.88 5.66 14.71
N ASN A 34 5.79 5.31 13.43
CA ASN A 34 6.45 6.01 12.32
C ASN A 34 5.50 6.97 11.57
N VAL A 35 4.25 7.12 12.01
CA VAL A 35 3.23 7.95 11.36
C VAL A 35 3.17 9.33 12.02
N ILE A 36 3.04 10.35 11.19
CA ILE A 36 2.88 11.75 11.57
C ILE A 36 1.43 12.14 11.29
N VAL A 37 0.78 12.69 12.31
CA VAL A 37 -0.56 13.28 12.21
C VAL A 37 -0.42 14.77 12.49
N ASN A 38 -0.56 15.59 11.46
CA ASN A 38 -0.62 17.04 11.58
C ASN A 38 -2.07 17.49 11.42
N ALA A 39 -2.58 18.34 12.30
CA ALA A 39 -3.90 18.92 12.15
C ALA A 39 -3.90 20.42 12.37
N THR A 40 -4.65 21.10 11.51
CA THR A 40 -5.00 22.50 11.64
C THR A 40 -6.44 22.62 12.14
N ASN A 41 -6.99 23.83 12.17
CA ASN A 41 -8.42 24.03 12.44
C ASN A 41 -9.34 23.51 11.33
N HIS A 42 -8.81 23.28 10.13
CA HIS A 42 -9.60 22.93 8.94
C HIS A 42 -9.48 21.47 8.54
N GLU A 43 -8.29 20.89 8.66
CA GLU A 43 -7.99 19.55 8.16
C GLU A 43 -7.02 18.79 9.06
N VAL A 44 -6.94 17.47 8.83
CA VAL A 44 -5.97 16.55 9.43
C VAL A 44 -5.20 15.88 8.30
N SER A 45 -3.89 16.07 8.26
CA SER A 45 -2.97 15.41 7.35
C SER A 45 -2.25 14.27 8.06
N VAL A 46 -2.19 13.11 7.43
CA VAL A 46 -1.58 11.89 7.96
C VAL A 46 -0.58 11.36 6.94
N PHE A 47 0.67 11.11 7.37
CA PHE A 47 1.77 10.74 6.48
C PHE A 47 2.93 10.07 7.23
N TYR A 48 3.90 9.53 6.48
CA TYR A 48 5.20 9.09 6.95
C TYR A 48 6.27 9.98 6.30
N ASP A 49 7.31 10.35 7.05
CA ASP A 49 8.44 11.13 6.53
C ASP A 49 9.71 10.77 7.30
N SER A 50 10.73 10.22 6.63
CA SER A 50 11.98 9.81 7.28
C SER A 50 12.86 10.98 7.70
N GLU A 51 12.64 12.17 7.13
CA GLU A 51 13.45 13.36 7.43
C GLU A 51 12.98 14.10 8.69
N GLU A 52 11.78 13.77 9.19
CA GLU A 52 11.20 14.38 10.38
C GLU A 52 11.83 13.80 11.66
N HIS A 53 12.19 14.68 12.60
CA HIS A 53 13.08 14.43 13.75
C HIS A 53 12.67 13.31 14.73
N PHE A 54 11.51 12.68 14.55
CA PHE A 54 10.97 11.65 15.43
C PHE A 54 10.68 10.31 14.75
N VAL A 55 10.87 10.23 13.43
CA VAL A 55 10.75 8.99 12.67
C VAL A 55 12.08 8.25 12.72
N THR A 56 12.09 7.10 13.38
CA THR A 56 13.33 6.40 13.75
C THR A 56 13.85 5.44 12.70
N LYS A 57 13.04 5.17 11.66
CA LYS A 57 13.32 4.13 10.66
C LYS A 57 13.06 4.68 9.26
N GLY A 58 14.12 4.78 8.46
CA GLY A 58 14.01 4.94 7.00
C GLY A 58 13.43 3.67 6.37
N LEU A 59 12.34 3.81 5.60
CA LEU A 59 11.63 2.72 4.95
C LEU A 59 11.76 2.87 3.44
N LYS A 60 12.47 1.94 2.79
CA LYS A 60 12.90 2.01 1.38
C LYS A 60 11.82 2.48 0.39
N TYR A 61 10.57 2.08 0.60
CA TYR A 61 9.46 2.32 -0.34
C TYR A 61 8.47 3.39 0.12
N LEU A 62 8.69 4.03 1.28
CA LEU A 62 7.78 5.03 1.82
C LEU A 62 8.47 6.37 1.88
N ASP A 63 7.73 7.39 1.49
CA ASP A 63 8.10 8.78 1.68
C ASP A 63 6.84 9.60 1.93
N ARG A 64 7.00 10.91 2.13
CA ARG A 64 5.85 11.79 2.33
C ARG A 64 4.94 11.83 1.10
N ASN A 65 5.50 11.79 -0.10
CA ASN A 65 4.73 11.94 -1.35
C ASN A 65 3.76 10.80 -1.56
N ASN A 66 4.18 9.57 -1.27
CA ASN A 66 3.33 8.40 -1.47
C ASN A 66 2.41 8.09 -0.29
N THR A 67 2.67 8.65 0.90
CA THR A 67 1.86 8.39 2.10
C THR A 67 0.90 9.50 2.49
N ILE A 68 1.11 10.75 2.05
CA ILE A 68 0.30 11.89 2.52
C ILE A 68 -1.15 11.85 2.08
N LYS A 69 -2.07 11.95 3.04
CA LYS A 69 -3.49 12.23 2.81
C LYS A 69 -4.03 13.22 3.82
N SER A 70 -4.92 14.08 3.35
CA SER A 70 -5.60 15.10 4.15
C SER A 70 -7.09 14.80 4.25
N PHE A 71 -7.65 15.03 5.44
CA PHE A 71 -9.01 14.68 5.81
C PHE A 71 -9.70 15.87 6.48
N ASN A 72 -10.99 16.03 6.21
CA ASN A 72 -11.83 17.03 6.87
C ASN A 72 -12.64 16.42 8.03
N ASP A 73 -12.49 15.11 8.28
CA ASP A 73 -13.12 14.39 9.37
C ASP A 73 -12.08 13.53 10.12
N ILE A 74 -12.25 13.46 11.45
CA ILE A 74 -11.32 12.77 12.33
C ILE A 74 -11.41 11.25 12.18
N PRO A 75 -12.59 10.61 12.10
CA PRO A 75 -12.66 9.16 11.96
C PRO A 75 -11.86 8.63 10.77
N SER A 76 -12.02 9.22 9.58
CA SER A 76 -11.26 8.80 8.39
C SER A 76 -9.75 9.03 8.55
N ALA A 77 -9.34 10.12 9.21
CA ALA A 77 -7.94 10.36 9.52
C ALA A 77 -7.36 9.29 10.47
N ILE A 78 -8.12 8.87 11.48
CA ILE A 78 -7.72 7.80 12.41
C ILE A 78 -7.66 6.45 11.71
N ASP A 79 -8.63 6.13 10.87
CA ASP A 79 -8.63 4.89 10.08
C ASP A 79 -7.41 4.82 9.17
N TYR A 80 -7.08 5.93 8.50
CA TYR A 80 -5.89 6.00 7.66
C TYR A 80 -4.59 5.99 8.46
N MET A 81 -4.54 6.62 9.64
CA MET A 81 -3.40 6.53 10.56
C MET A 81 -3.14 5.08 11.00
N ASN A 82 -4.20 4.34 11.35
CA ASN A 82 -4.09 2.93 11.73
C ASN A 82 -3.59 2.07 10.56
N TYR A 83 -4.15 2.28 9.37
CA TYR A 83 -3.65 1.65 8.14
C TYR A 83 -2.17 1.97 7.90
N LEU A 84 -1.77 3.24 7.97
CA LEU A 84 -0.40 3.67 7.71
C LEU A 84 0.57 3.16 8.80
N SER A 85 0.10 3.01 10.04
CA SER A 85 0.85 2.32 11.10
C SER A 85 1.19 0.90 10.67
N SER A 86 0.24 0.12 10.15
CA SER A 86 0.50 -1.22 9.61
C SER A 86 1.47 -1.21 8.44
N VAL A 87 1.29 -0.25 7.51
CA VAL A 87 2.18 -0.04 6.35
C VAL A 87 3.61 0.22 6.80
N THR A 88 3.83 1.00 7.85
CA THR A 88 5.19 1.32 8.35
C THR A 88 5.81 0.23 9.23
N SER A 89 5.02 -0.73 9.72
CA SER A 89 5.49 -1.82 10.58
C SER A 89 5.79 -3.12 9.83
N ASP A 90 5.09 -3.37 8.73
CA ASP A 90 5.13 -4.65 8.01
C ASP A 90 5.46 -4.43 6.54
N ILE A 91 6.54 -5.08 6.08
CA ILE A 91 7.04 -4.94 4.71
C ILE A 91 6.02 -5.35 3.66
N ARG A 92 5.13 -6.31 3.93
CA ARG A 92 4.09 -6.72 2.97
C ARG A 92 3.11 -5.58 2.73
N TYR A 93 2.68 -4.89 3.78
CA TYR A 93 1.81 -3.72 3.67
C TYR A 93 2.55 -2.52 3.07
N THR A 94 3.83 -2.33 3.41
CA THR A 94 4.71 -1.35 2.74
C THR A 94 4.70 -1.55 1.22
N LEU A 95 4.96 -2.78 0.79
CA LEU A 95 5.01 -3.17 -0.61
C LEU A 95 3.65 -2.94 -1.30
N TYR A 96 2.57 -3.42 -0.71
CA TYR A 96 1.23 -3.20 -1.24
C TYR A 96 0.88 -1.71 -1.42
N HIS A 97 1.17 -0.89 -0.40
CA HIS A 97 0.95 0.55 -0.46
C HIS A 97 1.72 1.21 -1.61
N TYR A 98 3.00 0.89 -1.73
CA TYR A 98 3.86 1.42 -2.79
C TYR A 98 3.41 0.97 -4.19
N PHE A 99 2.96 -0.29 -4.33
CA PHE A 99 2.40 -0.80 -5.58
C PHE A 99 1.17 0.00 -6.03
N LEU A 100 0.21 0.26 -5.13
CA LEU A 100 -0.97 1.08 -5.44
C LEU A 100 -0.60 2.51 -5.84
N PHE A 101 0.35 3.11 -5.12
CA PHE A 101 0.87 4.43 -5.46
C PHE A 101 1.44 4.46 -6.88
N LYS A 102 2.29 3.48 -7.22
CA LYS A 102 2.91 3.38 -8.54
C LYS A 102 1.88 3.19 -9.65
N LEU A 103 0.90 2.30 -9.47
CA LEU A 103 -0.17 2.10 -10.46
C LEU A 103 -0.89 3.41 -10.79
N LYS A 104 -1.22 4.20 -9.76
CA LYS A 104 -1.85 5.51 -9.93
C LYS A 104 -0.93 6.52 -10.63
N ASP A 105 0.35 6.56 -10.22
CA ASP A 105 1.36 7.47 -10.77
C ASP A 105 1.56 7.26 -12.28
N VAL A 106 1.55 6.00 -12.74
CA VAL A 106 1.71 5.65 -14.15
C VAL A 106 0.39 5.60 -14.94
N GLY A 107 -0.73 5.97 -14.32
CA GLY A 107 -2.04 6.08 -14.99
C GLY A 107 -2.72 4.74 -15.32
N ILE A 108 -2.39 3.65 -14.61
CA ILE A 108 -3.09 2.38 -14.76
C ILE A 108 -4.41 2.45 -13.99
N ASN A 109 -5.51 2.35 -14.73
CA ASN A 109 -6.85 2.29 -14.15
C ASN A 109 -7.27 0.84 -13.90
N TYR A 110 -8.01 0.62 -12.82
CA TYR A 110 -8.50 -0.69 -12.40
C TYR A 110 -9.87 -0.53 -11.74
N ASN A 111 -10.77 -1.51 -11.95
CA ASN A 111 -12.10 -1.49 -11.33
C ASN A 111 -12.32 -2.60 -10.28
N TYR A 112 -11.41 -3.57 -10.22
CA TYR A 112 -11.47 -4.64 -9.24
C TYR A 112 -10.14 -4.78 -8.49
N PHE A 113 -10.22 -4.74 -7.16
CA PHE A 113 -9.14 -5.10 -6.24
C PHE A 113 -9.70 -5.96 -5.11
N SER A 114 -9.08 -7.11 -4.88
CA SER A 114 -9.29 -7.95 -3.72
C SER A 114 -8.00 -8.03 -2.91
N PHE A 115 -8.14 -8.01 -1.59
CA PHE A 115 -7.04 -8.06 -0.64
C PHE A 115 -7.31 -9.16 0.38
N GLY A 116 -6.33 -10.04 0.59
CA GLY A 116 -6.43 -11.07 1.61
C GLY A 116 -5.07 -11.51 2.14
N LEU A 117 -5.03 -11.93 3.40
CA LEU A 117 -3.91 -12.71 3.92
C LEU A 117 -4.03 -14.13 3.39
N ALA A 118 -3.01 -14.58 2.66
CA ALA A 118 -2.93 -15.91 2.10
C ALA A 118 -1.82 -16.71 2.80
N GLY A 119 -2.17 -17.89 3.28
CA GLY A 119 -1.24 -18.87 3.83
C GLY A 119 -1.55 -20.26 3.28
N SER A 120 -0.55 -21.12 3.23
CA SER A 120 -0.70 -22.51 2.83
C SER A 120 -0.55 -23.45 4.03
N TYR A 121 -1.53 -24.34 4.19
CA TYR A 121 -1.44 -25.47 5.14
C TYR A 121 -0.18 -26.30 4.83
N PRO A 122 0.53 -26.83 5.85
CA PRO A 122 0.20 -26.82 7.28
C PRO A 122 0.69 -25.60 8.07
N ASN A 123 1.49 -24.71 7.48
CA ASN A 123 2.21 -23.67 8.22
C ASN A 123 1.51 -22.31 8.15
N TYR A 124 0.37 -22.19 8.83
CA TYR A 124 -0.37 -20.93 9.02
C TYR A 124 0.24 -20.03 10.13
N SER A 125 1.57 -19.87 10.19
CA SER A 125 2.16 -18.84 11.06
C SER A 125 2.09 -17.47 10.40
N GLU A 126 1.98 -16.38 11.17
CA GLU A 126 1.99 -15.01 10.64
C GLU A 126 3.24 -14.73 9.77
N ASP A 127 4.36 -15.37 10.11
CA ASP A 127 5.64 -15.34 9.39
C ASP A 127 5.59 -16.02 8.01
N ASN A 128 4.59 -16.87 7.76
CA ASN A 128 4.38 -17.57 6.49
C ASN A 128 3.16 -17.03 5.72
N LEU A 129 2.41 -16.09 6.31
CA LEU A 129 1.35 -15.41 5.58
C LEU A 129 1.97 -14.45 4.55
N SER A 130 1.37 -14.41 3.37
CA SER A 130 1.65 -13.44 2.33
C SER A 130 0.42 -12.54 2.16
N ILE A 131 0.63 -11.32 1.67
CA ILE A 131 -0.50 -10.52 1.22
C ILE A 131 -0.76 -10.89 -0.23
N ARG A 132 -1.96 -11.38 -0.50
CA ARG A 132 -2.46 -11.65 -1.84
C ARG A 132 -3.33 -10.48 -2.29
N CYS A 133 -3.03 -9.98 -3.49
CA CYS A 133 -3.83 -8.97 -4.14
C CYS A 133 -4.19 -9.43 -5.56
N ASP A 134 -5.48 -9.68 -5.76
CA ASP A 134 -6.05 -9.95 -7.08
C ASP A 134 -6.62 -8.64 -7.64
N PHE A 135 -6.33 -8.34 -8.90
CA PHE A 135 -6.83 -7.15 -9.56
C PHE A 135 -7.18 -7.43 -11.00
N GLY A 136 -8.19 -6.72 -11.50
CA GLY A 136 -8.78 -7.01 -12.80
C GLY A 136 -9.44 -5.79 -13.41
N ASP A 137 -9.95 -5.98 -14.63
CA ASP A 137 -10.52 -4.91 -15.45
C ASP A 137 -9.54 -3.73 -15.60
N LEU A 138 -8.29 -4.07 -15.95
CA LEU A 138 -7.21 -3.11 -16.08
C LEU A 138 -7.31 -2.39 -17.42
N SER A 139 -7.05 -1.09 -17.39
CA SER A 139 -6.84 -0.29 -18.59
C SER A 139 -5.45 0.34 -18.56
N ILE A 140 -4.64 0.04 -19.57
CA ILE A 140 -3.29 0.59 -19.76
C ILE A 140 -3.35 1.48 -21.01
N MET A 141 -3.01 2.76 -20.88
CA MET A 141 -3.11 3.74 -21.99
C MET A 141 -4.48 3.72 -22.69
N ASP A 142 -5.57 3.73 -21.91
CA ASP A 142 -6.98 3.67 -22.35
C ASP A 142 -7.39 2.39 -23.11
N LYS A 143 -6.52 1.38 -23.16
CA LYS A 143 -6.86 0.06 -23.71
C LYS A 143 -7.14 -0.92 -22.58
N LYS A 144 -8.35 -1.49 -22.60
CA LYS A 144 -8.71 -2.59 -21.71
C LYS A 144 -7.88 -3.83 -22.04
N VAL A 145 -7.20 -4.37 -21.04
CA VAL A 145 -6.44 -5.61 -21.18
C VAL A 145 -7.37 -6.83 -21.03
N LYS A 146 -7.02 -7.95 -21.66
CA LYS A 146 -7.83 -9.19 -21.65
C LYS A 146 -7.35 -10.22 -20.63
N TYR A 147 -6.76 -9.76 -19.54
CA TYR A 147 -6.23 -10.59 -18.46
C TYR A 147 -6.41 -9.91 -17.11
N ASN A 148 -6.39 -10.71 -16.07
CA ASN A 148 -6.33 -10.25 -14.69
C ASN A 148 -4.92 -10.44 -14.14
N GLY A 149 -4.62 -9.73 -13.06
CA GLY A 149 -3.36 -9.78 -12.34
C GLY A 149 -3.52 -10.32 -10.93
N LEU A 150 -2.49 -11.01 -10.47
CA LEU A 150 -2.33 -11.47 -9.10
C LEU A 150 -0.93 -11.11 -8.63
N ILE A 151 -0.81 -10.36 -7.55
CA ILE A 151 0.46 -10.08 -6.89
C ILE A 151 0.46 -10.62 -5.45
N ILE A 152 1.54 -11.30 -5.09
CA ILE A 152 1.80 -11.81 -3.76
C ILE A 152 2.98 -11.04 -3.16
N PHE A 153 2.77 -10.39 -2.02
CA PHE A 153 3.79 -9.69 -1.26
C PHE A 153 4.27 -10.55 -0.09
N ASN A 154 5.58 -10.83 -0.06
CA ASN A 154 6.19 -11.73 0.91
C ASN A 154 6.92 -10.98 2.05
N ASN A 155 7.16 -11.68 3.16
CA ASN A 155 7.84 -11.16 4.34
C ASN A 155 9.31 -10.80 4.14
N ASP A 156 9.96 -11.33 3.10
CA ASP A 156 11.34 -11.00 2.77
C ASP A 156 11.48 -9.76 1.88
N GLY A 157 10.38 -9.06 1.60
CA GLY A 157 10.39 -7.84 0.79
C GLY A 157 10.27 -8.10 -0.73
N SER A 158 10.06 -9.35 -1.13
CA SER A 158 9.88 -9.73 -2.53
C SER A 158 8.41 -9.82 -2.94
N CYS A 159 8.19 -9.81 -4.25
CA CYS A 159 6.89 -9.97 -4.86
C CYS A 159 6.90 -11.12 -5.86
N ARG A 160 5.78 -11.83 -5.98
CA ARG A 160 5.51 -12.73 -7.12
C ARG A 160 4.29 -12.20 -7.84
N PHE A 161 4.42 -12.02 -9.14
CA PHE A 161 3.35 -11.52 -9.99
C PHE A 161 2.92 -12.57 -10.99
N SER A 162 1.63 -12.62 -11.28
CA SER A 162 1.04 -13.60 -12.18
C SER A 162 -0.13 -13.03 -12.96
N PHE A 163 -0.41 -13.64 -14.11
CA PHE A 163 -1.59 -13.33 -14.91
C PHE A 163 -2.44 -14.56 -15.14
N TYR A 164 -3.72 -14.31 -15.34
CA TYR A 164 -4.67 -15.30 -15.82
C TYR A 164 -5.63 -14.64 -16.82
N PRO A 165 -6.08 -15.37 -17.86
CA PRO A 165 -6.99 -14.80 -18.85
C PRO A 165 -8.33 -14.40 -18.21
N GLU A 166 -8.97 -13.35 -18.71
CA GLU A 166 -10.34 -13.00 -18.28
C GLU A 166 -11.31 -14.15 -18.62
N GLU A 167 -11.17 -14.75 -19.82
CA GLU A 167 -11.93 -15.91 -20.26
C GLU A 167 -11.09 -16.85 -21.15
N PRO A 168 -11.14 -18.19 -20.97
CA PRO A 168 -11.67 -18.91 -19.82
C PRO A 168 -10.67 -18.91 -18.65
N ALA A 169 -11.12 -18.60 -17.44
CA ALA A 169 -10.32 -18.53 -16.19
C ALA A 169 -9.56 -19.82 -15.77
N TRP A 170 -9.56 -20.89 -16.57
CA TRP A 170 -9.28 -22.26 -16.13
C TRP A 170 -7.92 -22.79 -16.63
N ASN A 171 -7.25 -22.10 -17.55
CA ASN A 171 -6.02 -22.61 -18.16
C ASN A 171 -4.84 -21.64 -18.04
N GLU A 172 -3.87 -22.08 -17.24
CA GLU A 172 -2.46 -21.68 -17.21
C GLU A 172 -2.21 -20.24 -16.72
N GLU A 173 -2.12 -20.07 -15.40
CA GLU A 173 -1.53 -18.88 -14.79
C GLU A 173 -0.10 -18.69 -15.33
N LYS A 174 0.18 -17.52 -15.92
CA LYS A 174 1.53 -17.11 -16.30
C LYS A 174 2.20 -16.49 -15.09
N ILE A 175 3.10 -17.23 -14.43
CA ILE A 175 3.79 -16.82 -13.21
C ILE A 175 5.14 -16.17 -13.56
N CYS A 176 5.36 -14.94 -13.10
CA CYS A 176 6.63 -14.25 -13.24
C CYS A 176 7.62 -14.69 -12.15
N PRO A 177 8.94 -14.57 -12.40
CA PRO A 177 9.95 -14.73 -11.36
C PRO A 177 9.71 -13.79 -10.19
N LYS A 178 10.19 -14.24 -9.04
CA LYS A 178 10.20 -13.45 -7.82
C LYS A 178 11.08 -12.22 -8.02
N THR A 179 10.53 -11.03 -7.78
CA THR A 179 11.20 -9.76 -8.09
C THR A 179 10.72 -8.63 -7.16
N ASP A 180 11.21 -7.40 -7.35
CA ASP A 180 10.75 -6.20 -6.63
C ASP A 180 9.57 -5.50 -7.33
N ILE A 181 8.93 -4.54 -6.65
CA ILE A 181 7.75 -3.84 -7.18
C ILE A 181 8.09 -3.01 -8.41
N ASP A 182 9.22 -2.31 -8.42
CA ASP A 182 9.54 -1.41 -9.53
C ASP A 182 9.67 -2.20 -10.84
N LYS A 183 10.27 -3.39 -10.79
CA LYS A 183 10.31 -4.32 -11.94
C LYS A 183 8.94 -4.86 -12.34
N ILE A 184 8.03 -5.10 -11.39
CA ILE A 184 6.65 -5.50 -11.71
C ILE A 184 5.93 -4.38 -12.45
N ILE A 185 6.07 -3.13 -11.99
CA ILE A 185 5.46 -1.97 -12.63
C ILE A 185 6.02 -1.77 -14.04
N GLU A 186 7.35 -1.83 -14.19
CA GLU A 186 8.01 -1.77 -15.50
C GLU A 186 7.49 -2.86 -16.43
N TYR A 187 7.35 -4.08 -15.91
CA TYR A 187 6.84 -5.18 -16.70
C TYR A 187 5.39 -4.95 -17.12
N ILE A 188 4.49 -4.53 -16.22
CA ILE A 188 3.09 -4.21 -16.55
C ILE A 188 3.00 -3.17 -17.66
N LEU A 189 3.84 -2.13 -17.62
CA LEU A 189 3.86 -1.06 -18.63
C LEU A 189 4.36 -1.53 -20.00
N ASN A 190 5.15 -2.59 -20.06
CA ASN A 190 5.69 -3.16 -21.29
C ASN A 190 4.85 -4.33 -21.85
N LEU A 191 3.74 -4.68 -21.21
CA LEU A 191 2.86 -5.73 -21.70
C LEU A 191 2.14 -5.30 -22.97
N ASP A 192 2.14 -6.18 -23.96
CA ASP A 192 1.24 -6.05 -25.10
C ASP A 192 -0.19 -6.36 -24.63
N VAL A 193 -1.06 -5.35 -24.70
CA VAL A 193 -2.41 -5.36 -24.15
C VAL A 193 -3.41 -6.13 -25.00
N ASP A 194 -3.04 -6.50 -26.23
CA ASP A 194 -3.99 -7.00 -27.23
C ASP A 194 -4.28 -8.52 -27.10
N SER A 195 -3.41 -9.29 -26.42
CA SER A 195 -3.53 -10.76 -26.33
C SER A 195 -2.80 -11.40 -25.14
N TYR A 196 -3.51 -12.20 -24.34
CA TYR A 196 -2.94 -12.99 -23.25
C TYR A 196 -1.79 -13.91 -23.69
N LYS A 197 -1.89 -14.47 -24.90
CA LYS A 197 -0.90 -15.42 -25.43
C LYS A 197 0.46 -14.76 -25.61
N ASP A 198 0.46 -13.47 -25.91
CA ASP A 198 1.65 -12.71 -26.28
C ASP A 198 2.35 -12.09 -25.07
N ILE A 199 1.80 -12.21 -23.86
CA ILE A 199 2.48 -11.86 -22.59
C ILE A 199 3.76 -12.71 -22.47
N PRO A 200 4.96 -12.10 -22.55
CA PRO A 200 6.21 -12.83 -22.44
C PRO A 200 6.48 -13.14 -20.97
N LEU A 201 6.81 -14.38 -20.62
CA LEU A 201 7.34 -14.67 -19.29
C LEU A 201 8.76 -14.07 -19.24
N ILE A 202 9.04 -13.19 -18.27
CA ILE A 202 10.42 -12.82 -17.97
C ILE A 202 11.07 -14.09 -17.42
N GLU A 203 11.99 -14.72 -18.14
CA GLU A 203 12.80 -15.79 -17.57
C GLU A 203 13.85 -15.20 -16.62
N SER A 204 14.11 -15.88 -15.51
CA SER A 204 15.06 -15.47 -14.46
C SER A 204 16.51 -15.63 -14.86
#